data_AF-A0A3M2BIX7-F1
#
_entry.id   AF-A0A3M2BIX7-F1
#
_cell.length_a   1.000
_cell.length_b   1.000
_cell.length_c   1.000
_cell.angle_alpha   90.00
_cell.angle_beta   90.00
_cell.angle_gamma   90.00
#
_symmetry.space_group_name_H-M   'P 1'
#
loop_
_entity.id
_entity.type
_entity.pdbx_description
1 polymer ?
#
loop_
_entity_poly.entity_id
_entity_poly.type
_entity_poly.pdbx_seq_one_letter_code
_entity_poly.pdbx_strand_id
1 'polypeptide(L)'
;MTIRVNSNRFGSPDEPSAGPTSRNERTMTHRHMICSMSVRSLLVCGIVGVACTLAACQSNESTRSPGGDQAVRPTSNNTGMAPPAHGSDQGEPSTGRPLAQEPPASIMPYPEDGPTPKPTADDSTTRSPAHRLRTLKRTIPGTAVEYVMVYVPPGTVSVTNDEGEEVEVQVGPFWIGQTELTWDMYDVFVFNLDEQGTHPEADAVSRPSRPYIPPDRGFGHAGYPAISMTTQGAEKFCEWLSRKTGRTYRVPTVAEWKHAALAGSPGPYCFGDEVEKVGHYAWTYENSEETTHPCAQKKPNAWGLYDVHGNVMEWCRNGQKWVACGGSYREYPENVTADSIFEQDWEWNMTDPQIPKSPWWLSDASWVGMRIICEDETVGQEEQP
;
A
#
# COMPACT_ATOMS: atom_id res chain seq x y z
N MET A 1 69.06 -12.51 33.30
CA MET A 1 67.81 -13.25 33.06
C MET A 1 67.30 -12.81 31.69
N THR A 2 67.01 -13.79 30.86
CA THR A 2 67.17 -13.77 29.40
C THR A 2 65.84 -13.58 28.70
N ILE A 3 65.73 -12.69 27.70
CA ILE A 3 64.98 -12.94 26.46
C ILE A 3 65.73 -12.28 25.30
N ARG A 4 66.16 -13.09 24.32
CA ARG A 4 66.86 -12.70 23.09
C ARG A 4 65.89 -12.76 21.91
N VAL A 5 66.02 -11.78 21.03
CA VAL A 5 65.38 -11.66 19.72
C VAL A 5 66.33 -12.27 18.67
N ASN A 6 65.83 -13.04 17.68
CA ASN A 6 66.05 -12.76 16.25
C ASN A 6 65.49 -13.78 15.24
N SER A 7 65.16 -13.19 14.10
CA SER A 7 64.74 -13.65 12.76
C SER A 7 65.70 -14.57 11.98
N ASN A 8 65.14 -15.39 11.06
CA ASN A 8 65.54 -15.59 9.63
C ASN A 8 64.77 -16.79 9.03
N ARG A 9 64.06 -16.66 7.88
CA ARG A 9 64.44 -16.64 6.44
C ARG A 9 64.50 -18.03 5.75
N PHE A 10 63.73 -18.11 4.65
CA PHE A 10 63.93 -18.82 3.36
C PHE A 10 63.97 -20.36 3.27
N GLY A 11 63.10 -20.90 2.39
CA GLY A 11 63.19 -22.21 1.76
C GLY A 11 62.03 -22.43 0.76
N SER A 12 62.37 -22.54 -0.53
CA SER A 12 61.50 -22.59 -1.73
C SER A 12 60.67 -23.88 -1.90
N PRO A 13 59.66 -23.90 -2.81
CA PRO A 13 58.81 -25.06 -3.10
C PRO A 13 59.30 -25.90 -4.29
N ASP A 14 59.03 -27.21 -4.25
CA ASP A 14 59.18 -28.14 -5.37
C ASP A 14 57.81 -28.42 -6.01
N GLU A 15 57.75 -28.32 -7.34
CA GLU A 15 56.76 -28.94 -8.24
C GLU A 15 57.54 -29.84 -9.22
N PRO A 16 56.97 -30.90 -9.82
CA PRO A 16 56.44 -30.67 -11.18
C PRO A 16 55.34 -31.63 -11.74
N SER A 17 54.57 -31.07 -12.70
CA SER A 17 54.05 -31.69 -13.96
C SER A 17 52.86 -32.67 -13.89
N ALA A 18 51.86 -32.71 -14.79
CA ALA A 18 51.51 -32.01 -16.04
C ALA A 18 49.99 -32.25 -16.33
N GLY A 19 49.35 -31.33 -17.08
CA GLY A 19 47.90 -31.27 -17.41
C GLY A 19 47.42 -32.24 -18.52
N PRO A 20 46.49 -31.88 -19.46
CA PRO A 20 45.62 -30.69 -19.61
C PRO A 20 44.10 -31.08 -19.74
N THR A 21 43.10 -30.19 -19.70
CA THR A 21 42.51 -29.54 -20.90
C THR A 21 41.18 -28.81 -20.59
N SER A 22 40.90 -27.82 -21.44
CA SER A 22 39.61 -27.19 -21.84
C SER A 22 38.74 -26.43 -20.83
N ARG A 23 39.03 -25.12 -20.84
CA ARG A 23 38.10 -23.98 -20.75
C ARG A 23 36.85 -24.20 -21.62
N ASN A 24 35.66 -24.03 -21.04
CA ASN A 24 34.42 -23.79 -21.78
C ASN A 24 33.67 -22.62 -21.14
N GLU A 25 33.60 -21.52 -21.90
CA GLU A 25 32.67 -20.42 -21.70
C GLU A 25 31.25 -20.94 -21.89
N ARG A 26 30.34 -20.64 -20.95
CA ARG A 26 28.90 -20.78 -21.17
C ARG A 26 28.22 -19.43 -20.96
N THR A 27 27.88 -18.86 -22.11
CA THR A 27 26.83 -17.87 -22.33
C THR A 27 25.53 -18.29 -21.62
N MET A 28 25.03 -17.43 -20.72
CA MET A 28 23.66 -17.47 -20.23
C MET A 28 22.73 -17.03 -21.36
N THR A 29 21.90 -17.95 -21.84
CA THR A 29 20.75 -17.64 -22.69
C THR A 29 19.51 -17.66 -21.82
N HIS A 30 18.84 -16.51 -21.73
CA HIS A 30 17.48 -16.39 -21.20
C HIS A 30 16.56 -17.32 -21.99
N ARG A 31 15.92 -18.29 -21.30
CA ARG A 31 14.79 -19.03 -21.83
C ARG A 31 13.55 -18.71 -21.00
N HIS A 32 12.60 -18.04 -21.65
CA HIS A 32 11.23 -17.93 -21.20
C HIS A 32 10.65 -19.33 -20.95
N MET A 33 10.16 -19.59 -19.74
CA MET A 33 9.22 -20.68 -19.48
C MET A 33 7.83 -20.21 -19.90
N ILE A 34 7.37 -20.71 -21.05
CA ILE A 34 5.96 -20.70 -21.42
C ILE A 34 5.36 -21.97 -20.78
N CYS A 35 4.45 -21.78 -19.83
CA CYS A 35 3.70 -22.85 -19.21
C CYS A 35 2.71 -23.45 -20.22
N SER A 36 2.92 -24.70 -20.60
CA SER A 36 2.05 -25.47 -21.49
C SER A 36 0.84 -25.97 -20.72
N MET A 37 -0.36 -25.49 -21.07
CA MET A 37 -1.62 -26.08 -20.61
C MET A 37 -1.82 -27.44 -21.29
N SER A 38 -1.88 -28.49 -20.47
CA SER A 38 -2.23 -29.84 -20.90
C SER A 38 -3.75 -29.96 -21.05
N VAL A 39 -4.23 -30.22 -22.27
CA VAL A 39 -5.62 -30.56 -22.60
C VAL A 39 -5.68 -32.02 -23.01
N ARG A 40 -6.51 -32.82 -22.32
CA ARG A 40 -7.16 -34.10 -22.72
C ARG A 40 -7.92 -34.59 -21.49
N SER A 41 -9.25 -34.69 -21.47
CA SER A 41 -10.14 -35.67 -22.13
C SER A 41 -11.46 -35.57 -21.32
N LEU A 42 -12.70 -35.72 -21.78
CA LEU A 42 -13.32 -36.62 -22.74
C LEU A 42 -14.73 -36.11 -23.10
N LEU A 43 -15.12 -36.41 -24.32
CA LEU A 43 -16.42 -36.28 -24.97
C LEU A 43 -17.51 -37.13 -24.27
N VAL A 44 -18.78 -36.71 -24.26
CA VAL A 44 -19.98 -37.45 -24.76
C VAL A 44 -21.27 -36.60 -24.60
N CYS A 45 -21.85 -36.27 -25.77
CA CYS A 45 -23.27 -36.23 -26.18
C CYS A 45 -24.29 -35.30 -25.51
N GLY A 46 -25.00 -34.50 -26.34
CA GLY A 46 -26.26 -33.85 -25.97
C GLY A 46 -26.71 -32.75 -26.95
N ILE A 47 -27.40 -33.16 -27.99
CA ILE A 47 -28.07 -32.34 -29.02
C ILE A 47 -29.05 -31.34 -28.40
N VAL A 48 -28.99 -30.04 -28.76
CA VAL A 48 -30.07 -29.20 -29.34
C VAL A 48 -29.43 -27.89 -29.80
N GLY A 49 -29.55 -27.58 -31.09
CA GLY A 49 -29.08 -26.32 -31.67
C GLY A 49 -30.11 -25.20 -31.56
N VAL A 50 -29.62 -23.97 -31.47
CA VAL A 50 -30.27 -22.78 -32.05
C VAL A 50 -29.16 -21.89 -32.62
N ALA A 51 -29.33 -21.56 -33.90
CA ALA A 51 -28.42 -20.77 -34.71
C ALA A 51 -28.48 -19.28 -34.36
N CYS A 52 -27.35 -18.59 -34.44
CA CYS A 52 -27.32 -17.15 -34.68
C CYS A 52 -26.22 -16.82 -35.69
N THR A 53 -26.60 -15.95 -36.62
CA THR A 53 -26.12 -15.84 -37.99
C THR A 53 -24.79 -15.09 -38.12
N LEU A 54 -23.95 -15.56 -39.05
CA LEU A 54 -22.76 -14.91 -39.57
C LEU A 54 -23.07 -13.55 -40.22
N ALA A 55 -22.19 -12.57 -40.00
CA ALA A 55 -21.91 -11.50 -40.96
C ALA A 55 -20.40 -11.26 -41.01
N ALA A 56 -19.77 -11.80 -42.05
CA ALA A 56 -18.41 -11.47 -42.47
C ALA A 56 -18.50 -10.35 -43.52
N CYS A 57 -17.70 -9.30 -43.38
CA CYS A 57 -17.36 -8.37 -44.46
C CYS A 57 -15.84 -8.39 -44.63
N GLN A 58 -15.40 -8.78 -45.83
CA GLN A 58 -14.01 -8.82 -46.28
C GLN A 58 -13.58 -7.49 -46.93
N SER A 59 -12.25 -7.38 -47.06
CA SER A 59 -11.44 -6.54 -47.95
C SER A 59 -11.14 -5.13 -47.38
N ASN A 60 -9.89 -4.67 -47.28
CA ASN A 60 -8.84 -4.68 -48.30
C ASN A 60 -7.44 -4.59 -47.66
N GLU A 61 -6.54 -5.47 -48.08
CA GLU A 61 -5.10 -5.29 -47.98
C GLU A 61 -4.64 -4.32 -49.08
N SER A 62 -3.77 -3.37 -48.73
CA SER A 62 -2.92 -2.71 -49.73
C SER A 62 -1.50 -2.67 -49.19
N THR A 63 -0.64 -3.39 -49.89
CA THR A 63 0.80 -3.51 -49.67
C THR A 63 1.53 -2.31 -50.28
N ARG A 64 2.39 -1.65 -49.50
CA ARG A 64 3.59 -0.96 -50.02
C ARG A 64 4.58 -0.67 -48.91
N SER A 65 5.78 -1.23 -49.03
CA SER A 65 7.03 -0.84 -48.36
C SER A 65 8.02 -0.38 -49.44
N PRO A 66 9.23 0.12 -49.10
CA PRO A 66 9.62 1.04 -48.03
C PRO A 66 10.37 2.28 -48.58
N GLY A 67 10.38 3.39 -47.85
CA GLY A 67 11.17 4.59 -48.16
C GLY A 67 11.91 5.05 -46.91
N GLY A 68 13.23 5.25 -47.02
CA GLY A 68 14.17 5.30 -45.91
C GLY A 68 14.17 6.59 -45.08
N ASP A 69 14.50 6.42 -43.81
CA ASP A 69 14.83 7.49 -42.86
C ASP A 69 16.34 7.73 -42.83
N GLN A 70 16.75 8.97 -43.11
CA GLN A 70 18.06 9.49 -42.72
C GLN A 70 17.88 10.60 -41.71
N ALA A 71 18.55 10.44 -40.57
CA ALA A 71 18.69 11.41 -39.52
C ALA A 71 19.71 12.49 -39.90
N VAL A 72 19.35 13.79 -39.77
CA VAL A 72 20.29 14.89 -39.49
C VAL A 72 19.56 16.02 -38.74
N ARG A 73 20.03 16.36 -37.54
CA ARG A 73 19.92 17.69 -36.86
C ARG A 73 21.29 18.40 -37.03
N PRO A 74 21.50 19.68 -36.61
CA PRO A 74 20.61 20.82 -36.32
C PRO A 74 21.12 22.14 -36.98
N THR A 75 20.41 23.27 -36.82
CA THR A 75 20.93 24.68 -36.74
C THR A 75 19.72 25.60 -36.55
N SER A 76 19.55 26.26 -35.39
CA SER A 76 20.10 27.55 -34.94
C SER A 76 19.19 28.76 -35.22
N ASN A 77 19.03 29.58 -34.18
CA ASN A 77 18.65 31.00 -34.14
C ASN A 77 17.17 31.40 -34.03
N ASN A 78 16.74 31.58 -32.77
CA ASN A 78 16.46 32.87 -32.13
C ASN A 78 15.80 33.99 -32.98
N THR A 79 14.55 34.36 -32.64
CA THR A 79 14.12 35.75 -32.37
C THR A 79 12.63 35.77 -32.00
N GLY A 80 12.29 36.48 -30.92
CA GLY A 80 10.90 36.75 -30.55
C GLY A 80 10.33 37.93 -31.33
N MET A 81 9.02 37.93 -31.54
CA MET A 81 8.19 39.14 -31.56
C MET A 81 6.70 38.74 -31.53
N ALA A 82 5.91 39.53 -30.81
CA ALA A 82 4.47 39.41 -30.57
C ALA A 82 3.60 39.57 -31.85
N PRO A 83 2.31 39.18 -31.82
CA PRO A 83 1.50 39.01 -33.03
C PRO A 83 0.84 40.32 -33.51
N PRO A 84 0.52 40.45 -34.81
CA PRO A 84 -0.31 41.55 -35.29
C PRO A 84 -1.81 41.21 -35.19
N ALA A 85 -2.58 42.24 -34.85
CA ALA A 85 -4.03 42.25 -34.79
C ALA A 85 -4.66 42.66 -36.14
N HIS A 86 -5.93 42.29 -36.28
CA HIS A 86 -6.98 42.76 -37.21
C HIS A 86 -7.04 42.21 -38.64
N GLY A 87 -8.04 41.36 -38.85
CA GLY A 87 -8.75 41.14 -40.11
C GLY A 87 -10.19 40.74 -39.78
N SER A 88 -11.12 41.67 -39.96
CA SER A 88 -12.56 41.49 -39.81
C SER A 88 -13.14 40.75 -41.02
N ASP A 89 -13.82 39.63 -40.79
CA ASP A 89 -14.76 39.07 -41.75
C ASP A 89 -16.07 38.70 -41.05
N GLN A 90 -17.16 39.21 -41.59
CA GLN A 90 -18.52 39.14 -41.07
C GLN A 90 -19.22 37.95 -41.74
N GLY A 91 -19.40 36.86 -40.99
CA GLY A 91 -20.27 35.75 -41.36
C GLY A 91 -21.51 35.74 -40.47
N GLU A 92 -22.69 35.80 -41.10
CA GLU A 92 -24.01 35.81 -40.46
C GLU A 92 -24.28 34.61 -39.54
N PRO A 93 -25.10 34.76 -38.47
CA PRO A 93 -25.32 33.71 -37.48
C PRO A 93 -26.35 32.68 -37.96
N SER A 94 -25.95 31.41 -37.98
CA SER A 94 -26.88 30.29 -38.09
C SER A 94 -27.59 30.08 -36.75
N THR A 95 -28.92 29.94 -36.82
CA THR A 95 -29.81 29.73 -35.68
C THR A 95 -29.61 28.33 -35.10
N GLY A 96 -28.69 28.22 -34.14
CA GLY A 96 -28.52 27.06 -33.26
C GLY A 96 -29.28 27.28 -31.94
N ARG A 97 -30.26 26.42 -31.70
CA ARG A 97 -31.08 26.33 -30.47
C ARG A 97 -30.19 26.25 -29.22
N PRO A 98 -30.38 27.09 -28.18
CA PRO A 98 -29.60 26.95 -26.95
C PRO A 98 -30.01 25.67 -26.22
N LEU A 99 -29.02 24.82 -25.93
CA LEU A 99 -29.14 23.73 -24.94
C LEU A 99 -29.37 24.39 -23.58
N ALA A 100 -30.57 24.15 -23.03
CA ALA A 100 -30.91 24.56 -21.69
C ALA A 100 -29.92 23.94 -20.70
N GLN A 101 -29.29 24.80 -19.89
CA GLN A 101 -28.61 24.36 -18.68
C GLN A 101 -29.69 23.82 -17.73
N GLU A 102 -29.62 22.53 -17.40
CA GLU A 102 -30.46 21.97 -16.34
C GLU A 102 -30.09 22.61 -14.99
N PRO A 103 -31.07 22.97 -14.15
CA PRO A 103 -30.79 23.48 -12.82
C PRO A 103 -30.14 22.39 -11.94
N PRO A 104 -29.30 22.76 -10.96
CA PRO A 104 -28.71 21.78 -10.06
C PRO A 104 -29.81 21.00 -9.32
N ALA A 105 -29.64 19.68 -9.25
CA ALA A 105 -30.52 18.78 -8.54
C ALA A 105 -30.74 19.26 -7.10
N SER A 106 -32.01 19.33 -6.68
CA SER A 106 -32.37 19.77 -5.34
C SER A 106 -31.81 18.79 -4.30
N ILE A 107 -31.16 19.36 -3.29
CA ILE A 107 -30.79 18.68 -2.03
C ILE A 107 -32.04 17.99 -1.48
N MET A 108 -32.04 16.66 -1.47
CA MET A 108 -33.06 15.90 -0.76
C MET A 108 -32.83 16.05 0.75
N PRO A 109 -33.86 16.37 1.55
CA PRO A 109 -33.72 16.39 3.00
C PRO A 109 -33.52 14.97 3.52
N TYR A 110 -32.57 14.81 4.45
CA TYR A 110 -32.33 13.58 5.20
C TYR A 110 -33.65 13.07 5.84
N PRO A 111 -33.92 11.75 5.82
CA PRO A 111 -35.09 11.19 6.48
C PRO A 111 -34.98 11.36 8.00
N GLU A 112 -36.04 11.90 8.63
CA GLU A 112 -36.15 12.06 10.07
C GLU A 112 -36.19 10.72 10.81
N ASP A 113 -35.60 10.72 12.01
CA ASP A 113 -35.47 9.60 12.94
C ASP A 113 -36.80 8.87 13.18
N GLY A 114 -36.89 7.63 12.70
CA GLY A 114 -37.91 6.68 13.14
C GLY A 114 -37.61 6.17 14.55
N PRO A 115 -38.64 5.87 15.37
CA PRO A 115 -38.44 5.48 16.77
C PRO A 115 -37.70 4.15 16.87
N THR A 116 -36.61 4.15 17.64
CA THR A 116 -35.80 2.97 17.95
C THR A 116 -36.61 1.92 18.71
N PRO A 117 -36.61 0.64 18.30
CA PRO A 117 -37.20 -0.42 19.09
C PRO A 117 -36.35 -0.68 20.33
N LYS A 118 -36.98 -0.65 21.51
CA LYS A 118 -36.37 -1.02 22.79
C LYS A 118 -35.87 -2.47 22.75
N PRO A 119 -34.69 -2.78 23.30
CA PRO A 119 -34.20 -4.15 23.37
C PRO A 119 -35.04 -4.95 24.36
N THR A 120 -35.72 -5.99 23.86
CA THR A 120 -36.34 -7.02 24.69
C THR A 120 -35.25 -7.87 25.31
N ALA A 121 -35.19 -7.88 26.63
CA ALA A 121 -34.45 -8.86 27.40
C ALA A 121 -35.02 -10.25 27.12
N ASP A 122 -34.17 -11.16 26.63
CA ASP A 122 -33.94 -12.52 27.18
C ASP A 122 -33.25 -13.38 26.11
N ASP A 123 -31.93 -13.58 26.25
CA ASP A 123 -31.25 -14.84 25.90
C ASP A 123 -29.81 -14.79 26.43
N SER A 124 -29.68 -15.06 27.72
CA SER A 124 -28.38 -15.20 28.38
C SER A 124 -28.09 -16.67 28.66
N THR A 125 -27.64 -17.45 27.67
CA THR A 125 -26.99 -18.72 27.98
C THR A 125 -25.87 -19.09 26.98
N THR A 126 -24.66 -19.26 27.54
CA THR A 126 -23.48 -19.95 26.97
C THR A 126 -22.75 -19.33 25.77
N ARG A 127 -21.95 -18.29 26.03
CA ARG A 127 -20.67 -18.08 25.33
C ARG A 127 -19.53 -18.13 26.36
N SER A 128 -18.49 -18.91 26.07
CA SER A 128 -17.15 -18.76 26.65
C SER A 128 -16.76 -17.27 26.68
N PRO A 129 -15.95 -16.79 27.65
CA PRO A 129 -15.73 -15.36 27.83
C PRO A 129 -15.20 -14.78 26.52
N ALA A 130 -16.06 -14.05 25.82
CA ALA A 130 -15.69 -13.32 24.63
C ALA A 130 -14.54 -12.40 25.04
N HIS A 131 -13.40 -12.54 24.36
CA HIS A 131 -12.28 -11.62 24.52
C HIS A 131 -12.85 -10.21 24.37
N ARG A 132 -13.00 -9.48 25.48
CA ARG A 132 -13.59 -8.15 25.45
C ARG A 132 -12.64 -7.30 24.59
N LEU A 133 -13.17 -6.71 23.53
CA LEU A 133 -12.43 -5.77 22.69
C LEU A 133 -11.87 -4.68 23.61
N ARG A 134 -10.55 -4.64 23.75
CA ARG A 134 -9.84 -3.63 24.53
C ARG A 134 -9.36 -2.58 23.53
N THR A 135 -9.99 -1.43 23.56
CA THR A 135 -9.61 -0.28 22.73
C THR A 135 -9.15 0.87 23.61
N LEU A 136 -8.23 1.67 23.10
CA LEU A 136 -7.70 2.84 23.75
C LEU A 136 -7.79 4.02 22.80
N LYS A 137 -8.61 5.00 23.16
CA LYS A 137 -8.73 6.25 22.41
C LYS A 137 -7.67 7.24 22.90
N ARG A 138 -6.95 7.86 21.98
CA ARG A 138 -5.92 8.87 22.25
C ARG A 138 -6.14 10.10 21.41
N THR A 139 -5.61 11.22 21.87
CA THR A 139 -5.59 12.49 21.14
C THR A 139 -4.13 12.89 20.94
N ILE A 140 -3.79 13.38 19.75
CA ILE A 140 -2.45 13.92 19.50
C ILE A 140 -2.30 15.21 20.32
N PRO A 141 -1.28 15.31 21.21
CA PRO A 141 -1.09 16.50 22.02
C PRO A 141 -0.97 17.77 21.16
N GLY A 142 -1.71 18.81 21.53
CA GLY A 142 -1.74 20.08 20.79
C GLY A 142 -2.78 20.15 19.66
N THR A 143 -3.52 19.07 19.39
CA THR A 143 -4.57 19.05 18.36
C THR A 143 -5.88 18.43 18.86
N ALA A 144 -6.93 18.48 18.03
CA ALA A 144 -8.19 17.78 18.26
C ALA A 144 -8.23 16.40 17.56
N VAL A 145 -7.12 15.96 16.94
CA VAL A 145 -7.08 14.72 16.17
C VAL A 145 -6.99 13.54 17.11
N GLU A 146 -7.98 12.66 17.02
CA GLU A 146 -8.09 11.45 17.84
C GLU A 146 -7.79 10.21 17.01
N TYR A 147 -7.26 9.19 17.67
CA TYR A 147 -7.00 7.89 17.08
C TYR A 147 -7.26 6.78 18.09
N VAL A 148 -7.63 5.61 17.58
CA VAL A 148 -7.98 4.44 18.40
C VAL A 148 -6.94 3.37 18.19
N MET A 149 -6.44 2.83 19.29
CA MET A 149 -5.59 1.65 19.32
C MET A 149 -6.37 0.46 19.83
N VAL A 150 -6.06 -0.73 19.33
CA VAL A 150 -6.65 -2.01 19.71
C VAL A 150 -5.57 -2.86 20.37
N TYR A 151 -5.90 -3.49 21.49
CA TYR A 151 -5.03 -4.42 22.17
C TYR A 151 -4.98 -5.75 21.40
N VAL A 152 -3.77 -6.19 21.08
CA VAL A 152 -3.50 -7.48 20.49
C VAL A 152 -2.94 -8.42 21.58
N PRO A 153 -3.60 -9.55 21.87
CA PRO A 153 -3.08 -10.53 22.83
C PRO A 153 -1.82 -11.22 22.28
N PRO A 154 -0.97 -11.78 23.16
CA PRO A 154 0.19 -12.53 22.70
C PRO A 154 -0.26 -13.78 21.95
N GLY A 155 0.57 -14.26 21.04
CA GLY A 155 0.30 -15.49 20.31
C GLY A 155 1.46 -15.92 19.46
N THR A 156 1.19 -16.87 18.57
CA THR A 156 2.21 -17.50 17.73
C THR A 156 1.72 -17.49 16.29
N VAL A 157 2.62 -17.13 15.37
CA VAL A 157 2.31 -17.05 13.95
C VAL A 157 3.48 -17.55 13.12
N SER A 158 3.19 -18.28 12.04
CA SER A 158 4.17 -18.65 11.02
C SER A 158 4.31 -17.54 10.00
N VAL A 159 5.53 -17.10 9.71
CA VAL A 159 5.83 -16.07 8.70
C VAL A 159 7.07 -16.45 7.90
N THR A 160 7.12 -16.01 6.65
CA THR A 160 8.33 -16.04 5.84
C THR A 160 9.28 -14.92 6.31
N ASN A 161 10.49 -15.28 6.75
CA ASN A 161 11.51 -14.33 7.15
C ASN A 161 12.14 -13.61 5.93
N ASP A 162 13.10 -12.71 6.17
CA ASP A 162 13.79 -11.95 5.13
C ASP A 162 14.75 -12.79 4.27
N GLU A 163 15.02 -14.03 4.66
CA GLU A 163 15.79 -15.05 3.94
C GLU A 163 14.90 -15.98 3.09
N GLY A 164 13.58 -15.87 3.20
CA GLY A 164 12.62 -16.71 2.48
C GLY A 164 12.27 -18.03 3.19
N GLU A 165 12.61 -18.17 4.46
CA GLU A 165 12.34 -19.36 5.26
C GLU A 165 11.06 -19.17 6.11
N GLU A 166 10.26 -20.22 6.20
CA GLU A 166 9.10 -20.26 7.10
C GLU A 166 9.54 -20.44 8.54
N VAL A 167 9.25 -19.46 9.39
CA VAL A 167 9.60 -19.45 10.81
C VAL A 167 8.37 -19.23 11.69
N GLU A 168 8.33 -19.93 12.82
CA GLU A 168 7.31 -19.71 13.84
C GLU A 168 7.80 -18.63 14.83
N VAL A 169 7.05 -17.54 14.95
CA VAL A 169 7.40 -16.38 15.77
C VAL A 169 6.40 -16.23 16.92
N GLN A 170 6.92 -16.11 18.13
CA GLN A 170 6.12 -15.73 19.30
C GLN A 170 6.00 -14.20 19.35
N VAL A 171 4.76 -13.74 19.28
CA VAL A 171 4.41 -12.32 19.30
C VAL A 171 3.92 -11.99 20.70
N GLY A 172 4.57 -11.00 21.33
CA GLY A 172 4.13 -10.46 22.62
C GLY A 172 2.84 -9.64 22.49
N PRO A 173 2.26 -9.17 23.60
CA PRO A 173 1.11 -8.28 23.53
C PRO A 173 1.53 -6.86 23.15
N PHE A 174 0.70 -6.15 22.38
CA PHE A 174 0.94 -4.76 21.97
C PHE A 174 -0.36 -4.04 21.63
N TRP A 175 -0.27 -2.72 21.42
CA TRP A 175 -1.36 -1.92 20.88
C TRP A 175 -1.11 -1.61 19.41
N ILE A 176 -2.10 -1.76 18.55
CA ILE A 176 -2.02 -1.42 17.12
C ILE A 176 -3.16 -0.50 16.72
N GLY A 177 -2.95 0.40 15.76
CA GLY A 177 -4.00 1.29 15.24
C GLY A 177 -5.23 0.48 14.78
N GLN A 178 -6.43 0.95 15.12
CA GLN A 178 -7.69 0.31 14.73
C GLN A 178 -7.91 0.28 13.22
N THR A 179 -7.46 1.33 12.55
CA THR A 179 -7.49 1.54 11.10
C THR A 179 -6.07 1.78 10.58
N GLU A 180 -5.93 1.94 9.26
CA GLU A 180 -4.72 2.54 8.70
C GLU A 180 -4.50 3.96 9.28
N LEU A 181 -3.28 4.46 9.18
CA LEU A 181 -2.95 5.84 9.52
C LEU A 181 -3.69 6.78 8.57
N THR A 182 -4.60 7.60 9.09
CA THR A 182 -5.39 8.50 8.26
C THR A 182 -4.64 9.79 7.90
N TRP A 183 -5.09 10.46 6.84
CA TRP A 183 -4.62 11.81 6.52
C TRP A 183 -4.85 12.79 7.66
N ASP A 184 -5.94 12.66 8.43
CA ASP A 184 -6.21 13.53 9.59
C ASP A 184 -5.07 13.50 10.61
N MET A 185 -4.44 12.33 10.80
CA MET A 185 -3.27 12.18 11.67
C MET A 185 -1.99 12.63 10.98
N TYR A 186 -1.78 12.23 9.73
CA TYR A 186 -0.54 12.48 9.01
C TYR A 186 -0.34 13.98 8.69
N ASP A 187 -1.42 14.71 8.42
CA ASP A 187 -1.39 16.15 8.17
C ASP A 187 -0.87 16.96 9.35
N VAL A 188 -1.13 16.51 10.59
CA VAL A 188 -0.59 17.16 11.78
C VAL A 188 0.93 17.17 11.72
N PHE A 189 1.51 16.03 11.34
CA PHE A 189 2.94 15.87 11.17
C PHE A 189 3.46 16.65 9.95
N VAL A 190 2.83 16.51 8.79
CA VAL A 190 3.29 17.13 7.53
C VAL A 190 3.22 18.67 7.58
N PHE A 191 2.17 19.24 8.19
CA PHE A 191 1.89 20.68 8.15
C PHE A 191 2.16 21.41 9.47
N ASN A 192 2.74 20.74 10.47
CA ASN A 192 3.01 21.29 11.80
C ASN A 192 1.77 21.85 12.49
N LEU A 193 0.64 21.16 12.36
CA LEU A 193 -0.63 21.61 12.95
C LEU A 193 -0.65 21.46 14.48
N ASP A 194 0.35 20.76 15.04
CA ASP A 194 0.59 20.62 16.47
C ASP A 194 1.32 21.82 17.09
N GLU A 195 1.89 22.71 16.28
CA GLU A 195 2.66 23.87 16.75
C GLU A 195 1.79 25.14 16.80
N GLN A 196 1.81 25.82 17.93
CA GLN A 196 1.19 27.14 18.08
C GLN A 196 2.27 28.22 18.13
N GLY A 197 2.42 28.97 17.05
CA GLY A 197 3.37 30.10 16.95
C GLY A 197 4.71 29.75 16.29
N THR A 198 5.59 30.74 16.19
CA THR A 198 6.94 30.57 15.63
C THR A 198 7.91 30.11 16.70
N HIS A 199 8.34 28.85 16.66
CA HIS A 199 9.45 28.36 17.47
C HIS A 199 10.78 28.64 16.75
N PRO A 200 11.71 29.41 17.36
CA PRO A 200 13.03 29.67 16.76
C PRO A 200 14.00 28.48 16.88
N GLU A 201 13.65 27.45 17.64
CA GLU A 201 14.44 26.23 17.78
C GLU A 201 14.03 25.21 16.71
N ALA A 202 15.01 24.61 16.03
CA ALA A 202 14.75 23.60 15.01
C ALA A 202 14.12 22.35 15.64
N ASP A 203 13.02 21.84 15.05
CA ASP A 203 12.49 20.52 15.41
C ASP A 203 13.58 19.46 15.19
N ALA A 204 13.75 18.58 16.18
CA ALA A 204 14.72 17.51 16.14
C ALA A 204 14.24 16.31 15.29
N VAL A 205 13.00 16.31 14.79
CA VAL A 205 12.50 15.34 13.80
C VAL A 205 12.31 16.01 12.45
N SER A 206 12.95 15.46 11.41
CA SER A 206 12.74 15.92 10.04
C SER A 206 11.31 15.57 9.59
N ARG A 207 10.63 16.56 9.00
CA ARG A 207 9.26 16.44 8.50
C ARG A 207 9.22 16.55 6.97
N PRO A 208 8.20 15.96 6.31
CA PRO A 208 8.04 16.08 4.87
C PRO A 208 8.02 17.53 4.39
N SER A 209 8.70 17.78 3.27
CA SER A 209 8.46 19.01 2.53
C SER A 209 7.04 19.00 1.97
N ARG A 210 6.44 20.19 1.88
CA ARG A 210 5.12 20.35 1.25
C ARG A 210 5.18 19.77 -0.17
N PRO A 211 4.33 18.79 -0.49
CA PRO A 211 4.37 18.16 -1.80
C PRO A 211 3.89 19.13 -2.88
N TYR A 212 4.44 18.98 -4.09
CA TYR A 212 4.06 19.81 -5.24
C TYR A 212 2.70 19.41 -5.81
N ILE A 213 2.35 18.12 -5.69
CA ILE A 213 1.06 17.53 -6.08
C ILE A 213 0.38 17.06 -4.80
N PRO A 214 -0.93 17.27 -4.63
CA PRO A 214 -1.67 16.71 -3.50
C PRO A 214 -1.42 15.19 -3.39
N PRO A 215 -0.87 14.72 -2.25
CA PRO A 215 -0.45 13.34 -2.12
C PRO A 215 -1.64 12.38 -1.96
N ASP A 216 -2.82 12.91 -1.66
CA ASP A 216 -4.12 12.23 -1.63
C ASP A 216 -4.64 11.82 -3.01
N ARG A 217 -4.01 12.28 -4.11
CA ARG A 217 -4.39 11.98 -5.52
C ARG A 217 -5.83 12.35 -5.89
N GLY A 218 -6.52 13.12 -5.05
CA GLY A 218 -7.96 13.34 -5.18
C GLY A 218 -8.84 12.13 -4.86
N PHE A 219 -8.31 11.10 -4.18
CA PHE A 219 -9.07 9.92 -3.76
C PHE A 219 -9.93 10.20 -2.52
N GLY A 220 -9.51 11.16 -1.70
CA GLY A 220 -10.18 11.55 -0.48
C GLY A 220 -9.19 11.82 0.63
N HIS A 221 -9.64 12.54 1.65
CA HIS A 221 -8.75 13.07 2.70
C HIS A 221 -9.28 12.79 4.10
N ALA A 222 -10.43 13.36 4.47
CA ALA A 222 -11.00 13.20 5.81
C ALA A 222 -11.43 11.74 6.08
N GLY A 223 -10.80 11.09 7.05
CA GLY A 223 -11.00 9.68 7.38
C GLY A 223 -10.44 8.68 6.36
N TYR A 224 -9.72 9.14 5.32
CA TYR A 224 -9.06 8.28 4.34
C TYR A 224 -7.66 7.87 4.81
N PRO A 225 -7.15 6.71 4.37
CA PRO A 225 -5.77 6.32 4.66
C PRO A 225 -4.80 7.32 4.03
N ALA A 226 -3.77 7.70 4.79
CA ALA A 226 -2.64 8.42 4.25
C ALA A 226 -1.86 7.51 3.29
N ILE A 227 -1.60 8.00 2.07
CA ILE A 227 -1.02 7.22 0.98
C ILE A 227 0.22 7.89 0.41
N SER A 228 0.91 7.16 -0.48
CA SER A 228 2.11 7.63 -1.18
C SER A 228 3.25 8.00 -0.23
N MET A 229 3.28 7.42 0.97
CA MET A 229 4.38 7.65 1.91
C MET A 229 5.50 6.65 1.69
N THR A 230 6.74 7.14 1.78
CA THR A 230 7.93 6.30 1.81
C THR A 230 8.13 5.64 3.17
N THR A 231 9.00 4.63 3.22
CA THR A 231 9.46 4.00 4.47
C THR A 231 10.10 5.00 5.43
N GLN A 232 10.89 5.96 4.92
CA GLN A 232 11.44 7.05 5.72
C GLN A 232 10.34 7.96 6.29
N GLY A 233 9.34 8.31 5.48
CA GLY A 233 8.18 9.07 5.95
C GLY A 233 7.44 8.36 7.09
N ALA A 234 7.25 7.05 6.97
CA ALA A 234 6.63 6.23 8.01
C ALA A 234 7.45 6.19 9.32
N GLU A 235 8.77 6.00 9.23
CA GLU A 235 9.66 6.03 10.39
C GLU A 235 9.66 7.40 11.09
N LYS A 236 9.77 8.49 10.32
CA LYS A 236 9.79 9.84 10.89
C LYS A 236 8.48 10.23 11.53
N PHE A 237 7.35 9.78 10.99
CA PHE A 237 6.06 9.93 11.66
C PHE A 237 6.02 9.22 13.01
N CYS A 238 6.51 7.96 13.07
CA CYS A 238 6.58 7.21 14.33
C CYS A 238 7.50 7.88 15.35
N GLU A 239 8.68 8.36 14.92
CA GLU A 239 9.63 9.10 15.75
C GLU A 239 9.00 10.39 16.32
N TRP A 240 8.31 11.15 15.46
CA TRP A 240 7.61 12.37 15.84
C TRP A 240 6.49 12.09 16.85
N LEU A 241 5.61 11.14 16.56
CA LEU A 241 4.50 10.80 17.44
C LEU A 241 5.02 10.30 18.80
N SER A 242 6.12 9.55 18.80
CA SER A 242 6.77 9.08 20.01
C SER A 242 7.24 10.22 20.89
N ARG A 243 7.93 11.21 20.30
CA ARG A 243 8.40 12.40 21.03
C ARG A 243 7.25 13.27 21.53
N LYS A 244 6.19 13.41 20.74
CA LYS A 244 5.02 14.23 21.11
C LYS A 244 4.24 13.64 22.27
N THR A 245 4.13 12.33 22.34
CA THR A 245 3.31 11.63 23.34
C THR A 245 4.11 11.09 24.53
N GLY A 246 5.45 11.01 24.42
CA GLY A 246 6.31 10.38 25.43
C GLY A 246 6.21 8.86 25.46
N ARG A 247 5.74 8.23 24.38
CA ARG A 247 5.55 6.77 24.27
C ARG A 247 6.30 6.24 23.04
N THR A 248 6.56 4.94 22.97
CA THR A 248 7.23 4.37 21.80
C THR A 248 6.21 3.95 20.75
N TYR A 249 6.31 4.55 19.56
CA TYR A 249 5.56 4.19 18.36
C TYR A 249 6.51 3.71 17.27
N ARG A 250 6.05 2.73 16.49
CA ARG A 250 6.77 2.19 15.34
C ARG A 250 5.81 1.55 14.34
N VAL A 251 6.34 1.22 13.17
CA VAL A 251 5.70 0.30 12.23
C VAL A 251 5.68 -1.12 12.80
N PRO A 252 4.72 -1.96 12.40
CA PRO A 252 4.68 -3.37 12.77
C PRO A 252 5.80 -4.18 12.10
N THR A 253 6.18 -5.27 12.74
CA THR A 253 6.88 -6.37 12.05
C THR A 253 5.88 -7.21 11.25
N VAL A 254 6.33 -7.97 10.25
CA VAL A 254 5.46 -8.90 9.49
C VAL A 254 4.75 -9.89 10.42
N ALA A 255 5.43 -10.40 11.45
CA ALA A 255 4.82 -11.31 12.44
C ALA A 255 3.72 -10.63 13.26
N GLU A 256 3.98 -9.43 13.79
CA GLU A 256 2.95 -8.68 14.54
C GLU A 256 1.77 -8.31 13.66
N TRP A 257 2.04 -7.85 12.43
CA TRP A 257 1.02 -7.49 11.47
C TRP A 257 0.15 -8.70 11.10
N LYS A 258 0.76 -9.84 10.73
CA LYS A 258 0.03 -11.05 10.35
C LYS A 258 -0.80 -11.60 11.52
N HIS A 259 -0.24 -11.62 12.72
CA HIS A 259 -0.95 -12.03 13.94
C HIS A 259 -2.18 -11.14 14.19
N ALA A 260 -2.00 -9.82 14.08
CA ALA A 260 -3.08 -8.84 14.20
C ALA A 260 -4.14 -8.99 13.09
N ALA A 261 -3.71 -9.17 11.84
CA ALA A 261 -4.59 -9.31 10.69
C ALA A 261 -5.48 -10.55 10.81
N LEU A 262 -4.89 -11.71 11.16
CA LEU A 262 -5.63 -12.97 11.30
C LEU A 262 -6.54 -13.01 12.51
N ALA A 263 -6.17 -12.37 13.62
CA ALA A 263 -6.94 -12.37 14.86
C ALA A 263 -7.39 -13.78 15.33
N GLY A 264 -6.52 -14.78 15.13
CA GLY A 264 -6.75 -16.19 15.45
C GLY A 264 -7.47 -17.00 14.36
N SER A 265 -7.77 -16.42 13.20
CA SER A 265 -8.29 -17.15 12.05
C SER A 265 -7.25 -18.16 11.52
N PRO A 266 -7.66 -19.41 11.18
CA PRO A 266 -6.75 -20.42 10.64
C PRO A 266 -6.51 -20.30 9.12
N GLY A 267 -7.24 -19.41 8.43
CA GLY A 267 -7.16 -19.25 6.98
C GLY A 267 -6.28 -18.06 6.54
N PRO A 268 -6.16 -17.82 5.22
CA PRO A 268 -5.42 -16.68 4.67
C PRO A 268 -6.07 -15.33 5.01
N TYR A 269 -7.35 -15.30 5.37
CA TYR A 269 -8.08 -14.09 5.78
C TYR A 269 -8.47 -14.13 7.25
N CYS A 270 -8.87 -12.98 7.79
CA CYS A 270 -9.32 -12.85 9.17
C CYS A 270 -10.67 -13.54 9.48
N PHE A 271 -11.33 -14.06 8.44
CA PHE A 271 -12.63 -14.72 8.49
C PHE A 271 -12.63 -16.16 7.92
N GLY A 272 -11.44 -16.72 7.62
CA GLY A 272 -11.27 -18.05 7.04
C GLY A 272 -10.61 -18.01 5.67
N ASP A 273 -11.07 -18.84 4.74
CA ASP A 273 -10.51 -19.07 3.40
C ASP A 273 -11.50 -18.80 2.25
N GLU A 274 -12.71 -18.34 2.56
CA GLU A 274 -13.77 -18.10 1.58
C GLU A 274 -13.58 -16.75 0.86
N VAL A 275 -12.94 -16.76 -0.32
CA VAL A 275 -12.66 -15.57 -1.13
C VAL A 275 -13.90 -14.69 -1.40
N GLU A 276 -15.08 -15.31 -1.57
CA GLU A 276 -16.34 -14.59 -1.82
C GLU A 276 -16.76 -13.67 -0.67
N LYS A 277 -16.20 -13.86 0.53
CA LYS A 277 -16.45 -13.00 1.68
C LYS A 277 -15.54 -11.77 1.72
N VAL A 278 -14.47 -11.72 0.93
CA VAL A 278 -13.47 -10.64 0.94
C VAL A 278 -14.15 -9.27 0.76
N GLY A 279 -15.12 -9.15 -0.15
CA GLY A 279 -15.82 -7.88 -0.38
C GLY A 279 -16.59 -7.30 0.82
N HIS A 280 -16.84 -8.10 1.87
CA HIS A 280 -17.41 -7.63 3.13
C HIS A 280 -16.38 -7.04 4.11
N TYR A 281 -15.10 -7.35 3.92
CA TYR A 281 -14.01 -7.00 4.84
C TYR A 281 -12.96 -6.09 4.20
N ALA A 282 -12.86 -6.07 2.86
CA ALA A 282 -11.80 -5.41 2.12
C ALA A 282 -12.33 -4.55 0.98
N TRP A 283 -11.58 -3.49 0.68
CA TRP A 283 -11.64 -2.78 -0.60
C TRP A 283 -10.57 -3.36 -1.52
N THR A 284 -10.99 -3.90 -2.66
CA THR A 284 -10.15 -4.63 -3.63
C THR A 284 -10.38 -4.06 -5.03
N TYR A 285 -9.65 -4.58 -6.02
CA TYR A 285 -9.81 -4.17 -7.42
C TYR A 285 -11.26 -4.29 -7.91
N GLU A 286 -12.01 -5.27 -7.41
CA GLU A 286 -13.38 -5.55 -7.87
C GLU A 286 -14.45 -4.62 -7.33
N ASN A 287 -14.22 -3.97 -6.19
CA ASN A 287 -15.25 -3.20 -5.48
C ASN A 287 -14.84 -1.78 -5.07
N SER A 288 -13.59 -1.37 -5.35
CA SER A 288 -13.05 -0.09 -4.91
C SER A 288 -13.18 1.05 -5.91
N GLU A 289 -13.55 0.75 -7.16
CA GLU A 289 -13.51 1.72 -8.26
C GLU A 289 -12.09 2.30 -8.50
N GLU A 290 -11.07 1.46 -8.25
CA GLU A 290 -9.64 1.80 -8.39
C GLU A 290 -9.19 2.99 -7.52
N THR A 291 -9.84 3.19 -6.37
CA THR A 291 -9.52 4.26 -5.43
C THR A 291 -9.52 3.79 -3.97
N THR A 292 -8.94 4.59 -3.08
CA THR A 292 -9.03 4.34 -1.63
C THR A 292 -10.41 4.75 -1.11
N HIS A 293 -10.78 4.21 0.04
CA HIS A 293 -12.03 4.53 0.72
C HIS A 293 -11.76 4.99 2.15
N PRO A 294 -12.70 5.72 2.79
CA PRO A 294 -12.57 6.03 4.20
C PRO A 294 -12.40 4.75 5.02
N CYS A 295 -11.52 4.80 6.00
CA CYS A 295 -11.26 3.68 6.88
C CYS A 295 -12.52 3.25 7.63
N ALA A 296 -12.55 1.99 8.06
CA ALA A 296 -13.61 1.37 8.85
C ALA A 296 -15.01 1.38 8.21
N GLN A 297 -15.08 1.32 6.88
CA GLN A 297 -16.35 1.14 6.16
C GLN A 297 -16.73 -0.32 5.90
N LYS A 298 -15.77 -1.24 6.04
CA LYS A 298 -15.99 -2.69 5.93
C LYS A 298 -16.06 -3.35 7.31
N LYS A 299 -16.35 -4.66 7.36
CA LYS A 299 -16.41 -5.39 8.63
C LYS A 299 -15.01 -5.51 9.25
N PRO A 300 -14.88 -5.37 10.59
CA PRO A 300 -13.62 -5.60 11.26
C PRO A 300 -13.34 -7.10 11.44
N ASN A 301 -12.10 -7.43 11.80
CA ASN A 301 -11.75 -8.76 12.28
C ASN A 301 -12.22 -9.02 13.72
N ALA A 302 -11.93 -10.22 14.25
CA ALA A 302 -12.36 -10.64 15.59
C ALA A 302 -11.81 -9.78 16.74
N TRP A 303 -10.75 -8.99 16.50
CA TRP A 303 -10.17 -8.07 17.48
C TRP A 303 -10.57 -6.61 17.23
N GLY A 304 -11.43 -6.33 16.25
CA GLY A 304 -11.91 -4.97 16.00
C GLY A 304 -10.97 -4.12 15.15
N LEU A 305 -10.05 -4.74 14.39
CA LEU A 305 -9.25 -4.06 13.37
C LEU A 305 -9.99 -4.03 12.04
N TYR A 306 -9.93 -2.88 11.37
CA TYR A 306 -10.51 -2.65 10.05
C TYR A 306 -9.42 -2.55 9.01
N ASP A 307 -9.78 -2.83 7.75
CA ASP A 307 -8.93 -2.58 6.58
C ASP A 307 -7.56 -3.28 6.67
N VAL A 308 -7.49 -4.41 7.37
CA VAL A 308 -6.27 -5.25 7.43
C VAL A 308 -6.09 -6.09 6.15
N HIS A 309 -7.11 -6.15 5.31
CA HIS A 309 -7.09 -6.76 3.98
C HIS A 309 -7.59 -5.70 3.00
N GLY A 310 -6.78 -5.36 1.99
CA GLY A 310 -7.14 -4.37 0.97
C GLY A 310 -7.10 -2.91 1.46
N ASN A 311 -7.83 -2.04 0.76
CA ASN A 311 -7.74 -0.57 0.85
C ASN A 311 -6.32 -0.08 0.55
N VAL A 312 -5.39 -0.01 1.50
CA VAL A 312 -3.98 0.26 1.20
C VAL A 312 -3.05 -0.80 1.80
N MET A 313 -1.94 -1.06 1.13
CA MET A 313 -0.87 -1.88 1.70
C MET A 313 -0.23 -1.12 2.87
N GLU A 314 0.19 -1.86 3.90
CA GLU A 314 0.76 -1.28 5.10
C GLU A 314 2.26 -1.59 5.23
N TRP A 315 3.08 -0.55 5.40
CA TRP A 315 4.51 -0.72 5.67
C TRP A 315 4.79 -1.55 6.93
N CYS A 316 5.61 -2.57 6.76
CA CYS A 316 6.07 -3.48 7.80
C CYS A 316 7.59 -3.70 7.74
N ARG A 317 8.17 -4.13 8.87
CA ARG A 317 9.55 -4.63 8.94
C ARG A 317 9.59 -6.15 8.81
N ASN A 318 10.41 -6.65 7.91
CA ASN A 318 10.80 -8.06 7.85
C ASN A 318 12.32 -8.14 8.08
N GLY A 319 12.74 -8.44 9.31
CA GLY A 319 14.14 -8.30 9.70
C GLY A 319 14.65 -6.88 9.45
N GLN A 320 15.69 -6.75 8.62
CA GLN A 320 16.24 -5.44 8.22
C GLN A 320 15.53 -4.84 7.00
N LYS A 321 14.73 -5.62 6.28
CA LYS A 321 14.03 -5.20 5.06
C LYS A 321 12.72 -4.49 5.37
N TRP A 322 12.30 -3.70 4.38
CA TRP A 322 10.98 -3.08 4.32
C TRP A 322 10.11 -3.82 3.33
N VAL A 323 8.89 -4.09 3.73
CA VAL A 323 7.86 -4.71 2.89
C VAL A 323 6.51 -4.06 3.14
N ALA A 324 5.59 -4.17 2.20
CA ALA A 324 4.21 -3.73 2.36
C ALA A 324 3.30 -4.97 2.44
N CYS A 325 2.37 -5.01 3.39
CA CYS A 325 1.53 -6.17 3.69
C CYS A 325 0.04 -5.93 3.41
N GLY A 326 -0.73 -7.00 3.21
CA GLY A 326 -2.21 -7.03 3.19
C GLY A 326 -2.88 -6.77 1.86
N GLY A 327 -2.13 -6.27 0.87
CA GLY A 327 -2.67 -5.84 -0.42
C GLY A 327 -3.46 -4.53 -0.33
N SER A 328 -4.01 -4.08 -1.44
CA SER A 328 -4.69 -2.79 -1.57
C SER A 328 -5.93 -2.87 -2.44
N TYR A 329 -6.55 -1.72 -2.68
CA TYR A 329 -7.61 -1.52 -3.65
C TYR A 329 -7.24 -1.93 -5.09
N ARG A 330 -5.95 -2.18 -5.41
CA ARG A 330 -5.49 -2.61 -6.74
C ARG A 330 -5.39 -4.11 -6.91
N GLU A 331 -5.41 -4.86 -5.81
CA GLU A 331 -5.26 -6.31 -5.85
C GLU A 331 -6.62 -6.99 -5.96
N TYR A 332 -6.64 -8.12 -6.66
CA TYR A 332 -7.79 -9.03 -6.68
C TYR A 332 -8.00 -9.66 -5.29
N PRO A 333 -9.23 -10.11 -4.96
CA PRO A 333 -9.55 -10.72 -3.68
C PRO A 333 -8.58 -11.82 -3.21
N GLU A 334 -8.06 -12.65 -4.13
CA GLU A 334 -7.12 -13.72 -3.82
C GLU A 334 -5.75 -13.24 -3.36
N ASN A 335 -5.42 -11.96 -3.62
CA ASN A 335 -4.13 -11.35 -3.36
C ASN A 335 -4.16 -10.34 -2.21
N VAL A 336 -5.26 -10.21 -1.47
CA VAL A 336 -5.37 -9.38 -0.24
C VAL A 336 -5.38 -10.26 1.01
N THR A 337 -4.42 -11.17 1.11
CA THR A 337 -4.32 -12.14 2.22
C THR A 337 -3.35 -11.67 3.30
N ALA A 338 -3.36 -12.35 4.45
CA ALA A 338 -2.40 -12.13 5.51
C ALA A 338 -0.95 -12.52 5.14
N ASP A 339 -0.76 -13.23 4.01
CA ASP A 339 0.52 -13.64 3.44
C ASP A 339 0.95 -12.78 2.24
N SER A 340 0.11 -11.82 1.84
CA SER A 340 0.41 -10.92 0.73
C SER A 340 1.47 -9.90 1.15
N ILE A 341 2.71 -10.14 0.73
CA ILE A 341 3.89 -9.31 1.04
C ILE A 341 4.48 -8.79 -0.28
N PHE A 342 4.72 -7.48 -0.33
CA PHE A 342 5.25 -6.79 -1.50
C PHE A 342 6.54 -6.05 -1.15
N GLU A 343 7.58 -6.26 -1.94
CA GLU A 343 8.81 -5.46 -1.84
C GLU A 343 8.66 -4.18 -2.67
N GLN A 344 9.26 -3.09 -2.18
CA GLN A 344 9.30 -1.83 -2.93
C GLN A 344 10.14 -2.01 -4.21
N ASP A 345 9.55 -1.70 -5.36
CA ASP A 345 10.26 -1.64 -6.63
C ASP A 345 10.63 -0.21 -7.03
N TRP A 346 11.62 -0.03 -7.90
CA TRP A 346 12.01 1.26 -8.46
C TRP A 346 10.84 1.93 -9.22
N GLU A 347 9.91 1.13 -9.75
CA GLU A 347 8.69 1.60 -10.41
C GLU A 347 7.80 2.44 -9.50
N TRP A 348 7.84 2.22 -8.18
CA TRP A 348 7.00 2.93 -7.20
C TRP A 348 7.34 4.43 -7.10
N ASN A 349 8.47 4.84 -7.66
CA ASN A 349 8.88 6.24 -7.72
C ASN A 349 9.54 6.61 -9.08
N MET A 350 9.19 5.88 -10.15
CA MET A 350 9.74 6.08 -11.49
C MET A 350 9.51 7.50 -12.01
N THR A 351 8.29 8.02 -11.86
CA THR A 351 7.86 9.30 -12.44
C THR A 351 8.27 10.52 -11.64
N ASP A 352 8.82 10.35 -10.43
CA ASP A 352 9.33 11.45 -9.63
C ASP A 352 10.42 12.22 -10.39
N PRO A 353 10.22 13.51 -10.72
CA PRO A 353 11.20 14.27 -11.48
C PRO A 353 12.46 14.65 -10.68
N GLN A 354 12.50 14.43 -9.36
CA GLN A 354 13.60 14.85 -8.50
C GLN A 354 14.84 13.93 -8.63
N ILE A 355 16.02 14.55 -8.53
CA ILE A 355 17.33 13.87 -8.46
C ILE A 355 18.14 14.48 -7.30
N PRO A 356 18.38 13.75 -6.20
CA PRO A 356 17.85 12.42 -5.89
C PRO A 356 16.33 12.43 -5.73
N LYS A 357 15.71 11.24 -5.83
CA LYS A 357 14.28 11.03 -5.64
C LYS A 357 13.82 11.49 -4.25
N SER A 358 12.54 11.85 -4.12
CA SER A 358 11.96 12.30 -2.86
C SER A 358 12.12 11.23 -1.78
N PRO A 359 12.62 11.59 -0.59
CA PRO A 359 12.70 10.67 0.53
C PRO A 359 11.40 10.66 1.35
N TRP A 360 10.35 11.36 0.91
CA TRP A 360 9.09 11.51 1.63
C TRP A 360 7.93 10.84 0.91
N TRP A 361 7.85 11.05 -0.40
CA TRP A 361 6.69 10.70 -1.21
C TRP A 361 7.02 9.71 -2.32
N LEU A 362 6.11 8.78 -2.57
CA LEU A 362 6.13 7.85 -3.69
C LEU A 362 5.21 8.35 -4.81
N SER A 363 5.80 8.71 -5.94
CA SER A 363 5.10 9.30 -7.09
C SER A 363 4.26 8.30 -7.87
N ASP A 364 4.48 7.00 -7.69
CA ASP A 364 3.76 5.98 -8.43
C ASP A 364 3.09 4.94 -7.52
N ALA A 365 3.26 4.99 -6.20
CA ALA A 365 2.64 4.04 -5.26
C ALA A 365 1.56 4.71 -4.38
N SER A 366 0.40 5.01 -4.97
CA SER A 366 -0.77 5.56 -4.27
C SER A 366 -1.53 4.54 -3.42
N TRP A 367 -1.14 3.27 -3.48
CA TRP A 367 -1.78 2.17 -2.77
C TRP A 367 -1.03 1.74 -1.51
N VAL A 368 -0.07 2.55 -1.05
CA VAL A 368 0.79 2.23 0.08
C VAL A 368 0.66 3.30 1.16
N GLY A 369 0.31 2.85 2.34
CA GLY A 369 0.23 3.63 3.56
C GLY A 369 0.92 2.91 4.71
N MET A 370 0.40 3.07 5.92
CA MET A 370 0.94 2.40 7.09
C MET A 370 -0.10 2.26 8.20
N ARG A 371 0.24 1.44 9.19
CA ARG A 371 -0.41 1.37 10.49
C ARG A 371 0.65 1.46 11.58
N ILE A 372 0.27 1.98 12.75
CA ILE A 372 1.18 2.18 13.87
C ILE A 372 0.96 1.16 14.98
N ILE A 373 2.05 0.72 15.60
CA ILE A 373 2.07 0.02 16.88
C ILE A 373 2.52 1.00 17.97
N CYS A 374 1.97 0.83 19.18
CA CYS A 374 2.49 1.45 20.39
C CYS A 374 2.93 0.37 21.40
N GLU A 375 4.19 0.46 21.81
CA GLU A 375 4.77 -0.34 22.88
C GLU A 375 4.52 0.41 24.20
N ASP A 376 3.35 0.20 24.79
CA ASP A 376 3.03 0.75 26.09
C ASP A 376 3.35 -0.27 27.19
N GLU A 377 4.06 0.14 28.25
CA GLU A 377 4.38 -0.77 29.36
C GLU A 377 3.10 -1.22 30.12
N THR A 378 1.98 -0.53 29.94
CA THR A 378 0.69 -0.82 30.56
C THR A 378 -0.15 -1.87 29.81
N VAL A 379 0.37 -2.46 28.73
CA VAL A 379 -0.33 -3.48 27.91
C VAL A 379 -0.95 -4.61 28.76
N GLY A 380 -0.40 -4.92 29.95
CA GLY A 380 -0.93 -5.90 30.89
C GLY A 380 -1.74 -5.38 32.09
N GLN A 381 -1.87 -4.07 32.29
CA GLN A 381 -2.64 -3.51 33.42
C GLN A 381 -4.05 -3.15 32.93
N GLU A 382 -5.07 -3.77 33.51
CA GLU A 382 -6.44 -3.26 33.39
C GLU A 382 -6.45 -1.86 34.02
N GLU A 383 -6.72 -0.83 33.22
CA GLU A 383 -7.07 0.47 33.79
C GLU A 383 -8.33 0.25 34.63
N GLN A 384 -8.16 0.25 35.96
CA GLN A 384 -9.30 0.29 36.86
C GLN A 384 -10.00 1.64 36.70
N PRO A 385 -11.34 1.65 36.64
CA PRO A 385 -12.14 2.83 36.31
C PRO A 385 -12.00 3.98 37.32
#